data_AF-A0A2A2QJD7-F1
#
_entry.id   AF-A0A2A2QJD7-F1
#
_cell.length_a   1.000
_cell.length_b   1.000
_cell.length_c   1.000
_cell.angle_alpha   90.00
_cell.angle_beta   90.00
_cell.angle_gamma   90.00
#
_symmetry.space_group_name_H-M   'P 1'
#
loop_
_entity.id
_entity.type
_entity.pdbx_description
1 polymer ?
#
loop_
_entity_poly.entity_id
_entity_poly.type
_entity_poly.pdbx_seq_one_letter_code
_entity_poly.pdbx_strand_id
1 'polypeptide(L)'
;MASWREGYEKGSGQGEPWSQDANQWKDRLIQANDALAKRAGKKGGNSGVILANDFYLGLQEFKQQNPPADQVPALARQLSVSERLVKLLMEAKSEAKEGYPTQCILQSLVGPTGGGKEESKAPAEKPKAAVDASGVVREKYTIQMECSPEVLYGFMQRLTKDPWLFIVMDLNLENDLKDFPKRSEVAKKFAVDPKKESGSGVPAQEGVEAEGARGGANAPAKPPLLMVLAGKERLKVVLRVDFVGWRAPAPGKPGEKGKST
;
A
#
# COMPACT_ATOMS: atom_id res chain seq x y z
N MET A 1 -0.22 9.83 -19.03
CA MET A 1 -0.85 9.42 -17.76
C MET A 1 -1.23 7.96 -17.89
N ALA A 2 -0.74 7.07 -17.02
CA ALA A 2 -1.19 5.68 -17.01
C ALA A 2 -2.66 5.64 -16.52
N SER A 3 -3.51 4.89 -17.20
CA SER A 3 -4.93 4.77 -16.83
C SER A 3 -5.08 3.76 -15.70
N TRP A 4 -5.93 4.03 -14.69
CA TRP A 4 -6.23 3.07 -13.62
C TRP A 4 -6.76 1.72 -14.13
N ARG A 5 -7.31 1.69 -15.36
CA ARG A 5 -7.70 0.46 -16.04
C ARG A 5 -6.52 -0.45 -16.34
N GLU A 6 -5.37 0.09 -16.71
CA GLU A 6 -4.15 -0.67 -16.99
C GLU A 6 -3.65 -1.41 -15.73
N GLY A 7 -3.82 -0.78 -14.56
CA GLY A 7 -3.53 -1.40 -13.27
C GLY A 7 -4.42 -2.61 -13.00
N TYR A 8 -5.72 -2.52 -13.33
CA TYR A 8 -6.64 -3.65 -13.21
C TYR A 8 -6.33 -4.79 -14.18
N GLU A 9 -6.05 -4.49 -15.45
CA GLU A 9 -5.72 -5.50 -16.46
C GLU A 9 -4.46 -6.28 -16.06
N LYS A 10 -3.40 -5.57 -15.63
CA LYS A 10 -2.17 -6.17 -15.09
C LYS A 10 -2.43 -6.98 -13.83
N GLY A 11 -3.21 -6.45 -12.88
CA GLY A 11 -3.53 -7.15 -11.64
C GLY A 11 -4.39 -8.39 -11.85
N SER A 12 -5.22 -8.41 -12.88
CA SER A 12 -6.06 -9.55 -13.20
C SER A 12 -5.37 -10.69 -13.95
N GLY A 13 -4.13 -10.48 -14.40
CA GLY A 13 -3.45 -11.44 -15.27
C GLY A 13 -4.24 -11.68 -16.56
N GLN A 14 -4.94 -10.67 -17.06
CA GLN A 14 -5.83 -10.85 -18.21
C GLN A 14 -5.04 -11.32 -19.43
N GLY A 15 -5.38 -12.52 -19.91
CA GLY A 15 -4.67 -13.18 -21.02
C GLY A 15 -3.54 -14.11 -20.60
N GLU A 16 -3.24 -14.19 -19.30
CA GLU A 16 -2.20 -15.06 -18.77
C GLU A 16 -2.75 -16.43 -18.35
N PRO A 17 -2.10 -17.53 -18.72
CA PRO A 17 -2.50 -18.89 -18.34
C PRO A 17 -2.64 -19.12 -16.83
N TRP A 18 -1.77 -18.50 -16.02
CA TRP A 18 -1.79 -18.60 -14.55
C TRP A 18 -3.00 -17.91 -13.91
N SER A 19 -3.76 -17.10 -14.65
CA SER A 19 -4.97 -16.46 -14.14
C SER A 19 -6.22 -17.34 -14.28
N GLN A 20 -6.11 -18.49 -14.95
CA GLN A 20 -7.21 -19.40 -15.27
C GLN A 20 -6.95 -20.84 -14.82
N ASP A 21 -5.68 -21.27 -14.79
CA ASP A 21 -5.29 -22.61 -14.36
C ASP A 21 -4.80 -22.64 -12.89
N ALA A 22 -5.35 -23.57 -12.10
CA ALA A 22 -5.07 -23.66 -10.67
C ALA A 22 -3.62 -24.08 -10.36
N ASN A 23 -3.01 -24.93 -11.19
CA ASN A 23 -1.64 -25.39 -10.97
C ASN A 23 -0.65 -24.27 -11.31
N GLN A 24 -0.84 -23.61 -12.45
CA GLN A 24 -0.02 -22.48 -12.85
C GLN A 24 -0.18 -21.29 -11.92
N TRP A 25 -1.39 -21.06 -11.39
CA TRP A 25 -1.61 -20.06 -10.35
C TRP A 25 -0.81 -20.38 -9.08
N LYS A 26 -0.78 -21.65 -8.66
CA LYS A 26 -0.01 -22.08 -7.47
C LYS A 26 1.49 -21.93 -7.69
N ASP A 27 2.00 -22.29 -8.86
CA ASP A 27 3.39 -22.06 -9.23
C ASP A 27 3.73 -20.57 -9.17
N ARG A 28 2.84 -19.70 -9.68
CA ARG A 28 2.98 -18.25 -9.62
C ARG A 28 2.99 -17.73 -8.18
N LEU A 29 2.12 -18.25 -7.30
CA LEU A 29 2.09 -17.92 -5.88
C LEU A 29 3.40 -18.26 -5.17
N ILE A 30 3.95 -19.46 -5.42
CA ILE A 30 5.24 -19.89 -4.89
C ILE A 30 6.36 -18.96 -5.37
N GLN A 31 6.42 -18.69 -6.68
CA GLN A 31 7.42 -17.80 -7.27
C GLN A 31 7.35 -16.38 -6.71
N ALA A 32 6.14 -15.81 -6.59
CA ALA A 32 5.94 -14.48 -6.05
C ALA A 32 6.37 -14.41 -4.56
N ASN A 33 5.99 -15.40 -3.77
CA ASN A 33 6.39 -15.47 -2.37
C ASN A 33 7.91 -15.60 -2.22
N ASP A 34 8.55 -16.49 -2.99
CA ASP A 34 10.00 -16.69 -2.96
C ASP A 34 10.75 -15.43 -3.42
N ALA A 35 10.24 -14.73 -4.43
CA ALA A 35 10.82 -13.47 -4.89
C ALA A 35 10.75 -12.38 -3.82
N LEU A 36 9.62 -12.27 -3.11
CA LEU A 36 9.45 -11.33 -2.01
C LEU A 36 10.31 -11.72 -0.80
N ALA A 37 10.36 -13.00 -0.44
CA ALA A 37 11.21 -13.50 0.63
C ALA A 37 12.70 -13.25 0.33
N LYS A 38 13.14 -13.47 -0.92
CA LYS A 38 14.51 -13.15 -1.35
C LYS A 38 14.80 -11.65 -1.28
N ARG A 39 13.83 -10.80 -1.63
CA ARG A 39 13.97 -9.34 -1.55
C ARG A 39 14.03 -8.88 -0.09
N ALA A 40 13.15 -9.41 0.77
CA ALA A 40 13.09 -9.14 2.20
C ALA A 40 14.30 -9.67 3.00
N GLY A 41 14.79 -10.86 2.64
CA GLY A 41 15.64 -11.70 3.48
C GLY A 41 17.15 -11.61 3.26
N LYS A 42 17.66 -10.73 2.39
CA LYS A 42 19.11 -10.48 2.41
C LYS A 42 19.43 -9.59 3.63
N LYS A 43 20.24 -10.10 4.55
CA LYS A 43 21.02 -9.27 5.48
C LYS A 43 21.94 -8.41 4.59
N GLY A 44 21.54 -7.17 4.30
CA GLY A 44 22.12 -6.33 3.25
C GLY A 44 21.33 -6.22 1.94
N GLY A 45 20.08 -6.68 1.90
CA GLY A 45 19.12 -6.44 0.82
C GLY A 45 18.46 -5.07 0.98
N ASN A 46 18.34 -4.32 -0.11
CA ASN A 46 17.92 -2.92 -0.10
C ASN A 46 16.52 -2.64 0.48
N SER A 47 15.64 -3.63 0.66
CA SER A 47 14.25 -3.35 1.05
C SER A 47 14.04 -3.14 2.54
N GLY A 48 14.88 -3.67 3.44
CA GLY A 48 14.77 -3.42 4.89
C GLY A 48 13.45 -3.84 5.58
N VAL A 49 12.55 -4.54 4.88
CA VAL A 49 11.28 -5.07 5.40
C VAL A 49 11.45 -6.54 5.79
N ILE A 50 11.02 -6.89 7.00
CA ILE A 50 10.96 -8.23 7.54
C ILE A 50 9.54 -8.76 7.33
N LEU A 51 9.41 -9.92 6.69
CA LEU A 51 8.13 -10.62 6.54
C LEU A 51 7.95 -11.61 7.70
N ALA A 52 6.73 -11.76 8.22
CA ALA A 52 6.44 -12.79 9.23
C ALA A 52 6.76 -14.21 8.73
N ASN A 53 7.09 -15.13 9.64
CA ASN A 53 7.56 -16.48 9.31
C ASN A 53 6.55 -17.30 8.48
N ASP A 54 5.26 -17.06 8.70
CA ASP A 54 4.14 -17.71 8.03
C ASP A 54 3.56 -16.87 6.88
N PHE A 55 4.14 -15.68 6.61
CA PHE A 55 3.69 -14.75 5.60
C PHE A 55 3.60 -15.42 4.22
N TYR A 56 2.42 -15.32 3.60
CA TYR A 56 2.18 -15.91 2.29
C TYR A 56 1.13 -15.11 1.53
N LEU A 57 1.29 -13.79 1.50
CA LEU A 57 0.44 -12.85 0.74
C LEU A 57 -1.07 -12.92 1.08
N GLY A 58 -1.42 -13.44 2.26
CA GLY A 58 -2.81 -13.67 2.68
C GLY A 58 -3.46 -14.89 2.03
N LEU A 59 -2.64 -15.82 1.51
CA LEU A 59 -3.05 -17.00 0.75
C LEU A 59 -2.47 -18.29 1.38
N GLN A 60 -2.22 -18.27 2.70
CA GLN A 60 -1.57 -19.37 3.43
C GLN A 60 -2.30 -20.71 3.27
N GLU A 61 -3.62 -20.69 3.14
CA GLU A 61 -4.48 -21.86 2.92
C GLU A 61 -4.13 -22.63 1.64
N PHE A 62 -3.62 -21.93 0.62
CA PHE A 62 -3.26 -22.52 -0.67
C PHE A 62 -1.81 -23.04 -0.76
N LYS A 63 -1.07 -23.03 0.37
CA LYS A 63 0.24 -23.69 0.44
C LYS A 63 0.12 -25.19 0.13
N GLN A 64 -0.89 -25.84 0.70
CA GLN A 64 -1.12 -27.28 0.57
C GLN A 64 -2.26 -27.60 -0.39
N GLN A 65 -3.34 -26.82 -0.35
CA GLN A 65 -4.54 -27.07 -1.15
C GLN A 65 -4.54 -26.27 -2.46
N ASN A 66 -5.00 -26.88 -3.55
CA ASN A 66 -5.24 -26.16 -4.80
C ASN A 66 -6.60 -25.45 -4.74
N PRO A 67 -6.70 -24.22 -5.24
CA PRO A 67 -7.98 -23.51 -5.27
C PRO A 67 -8.96 -24.16 -6.27
N PRO A 68 -10.27 -24.00 -6.03
CA PRO A 68 -11.28 -24.31 -7.03
C PRO A 68 -11.08 -23.48 -8.31
N ALA A 69 -11.28 -24.11 -9.48
CA ALA A 69 -11.04 -23.47 -10.79
C ALA A 69 -11.87 -22.18 -11.00
N ASP A 70 -13.08 -22.12 -10.43
CA ASP A 70 -13.95 -20.94 -10.49
C ASP A 70 -13.43 -19.76 -9.66
N GLN A 71 -12.56 -20.01 -8.69
CA GLN A 71 -11.97 -19.00 -7.81
C GLN A 71 -10.60 -18.50 -8.30
N VAL A 72 -9.93 -19.24 -9.19
CA VAL A 72 -8.58 -18.91 -9.69
C VAL A 72 -8.49 -17.47 -10.21
N PRO A 73 -9.43 -16.94 -11.03
CA PRO A 73 -9.30 -15.58 -11.53
C PRO A 73 -9.41 -14.50 -10.43
N ALA A 74 -10.15 -14.77 -9.35
CA ALA A 74 -10.23 -13.86 -8.21
C ALA A 74 -8.96 -13.94 -7.35
N LEU A 75 -8.45 -15.14 -7.12
CA LEU A 75 -7.22 -15.38 -6.39
C LEU A 75 -5.97 -14.87 -7.15
N ALA A 76 -6.00 -14.90 -8.47
CA ALA A 76 -4.97 -14.31 -9.34
C ALA A 76 -4.88 -12.79 -9.14
N ARG A 77 -6.05 -12.11 -9.03
CA ARG A 77 -6.11 -10.69 -8.67
C ARG A 77 -5.58 -10.46 -7.26
N GLN A 78 -6.06 -11.21 -6.28
CA GLN A 78 -5.60 -11.09 -4.91
C GLN A 78 -4.09 -11.26 -4.80
N LEU A 79 -3.52 -12.27 -5.46
CA LEU A 79 -2.07 -12.50 -5.50
C LEU A 79 -1.33 -11.28 -6.05
N SER A 80 -1.77 -10.75 -7.19
CA SER A 80 -1.11 -9.63 -7.85
C SER A 80 -1.21 -8.32 -7.04
N VAL A 81 -2.37 -8.07 -6.43
CA VAL A 81 -2.61 -6.92 -5.54
C VAL A 81 -1.77 -7.04 -4.28
N SER A 82 -1.79 -8.19 -3.61
CA SER A 82 -0.96 -8.46 -2.44
C SER A 82 0.52 -8.29 -2.76
N GLU A 83 0.99 -8.84 -3.89
CA GLU A 83 2.37 -8.69 -4.35
C GLU A 83 2.74 -7.21 -4.58
N ARG A 84 1.84 -6.44 -5.19
CA ARG A 84 2.03 -5.00 -5.44
C ARG A 84 2.12 -4.22 -4.14
N LEU A 85 1.21 -4.44 -3.20
CA LEU A 85 1.20 -3.77 -1.89
C LEU A 85 2.50 -4.00 -1.12
N VAL A 86 2.98 -5.25 -1.09
CA VAL A 86 4.26 -5.58 -0.42
C VAL A 86 5.44 -4.92 -1.12
N LYS A 87 5.46 -4.90 -2.47
CA LYS A 87 6.50 -4.21 -3.24
C LYS A 87 6.53 -2.71 -2.94
N LEU A 88 5.37 -2.05 -2.88
CA LEU A 88 5.29 -0.62 -2.56
C LEU A 88 5.81 -0.33 -1.15
N LEU A 89 5.53 -1.21 -0.17
CA LEU A 89 6.07 -1.10 1.18
C LEU A 89 7.59 -1.26 1.20
N MET A 90 8.12 -2.26 0.50
CA MET A 90 9.56 -2.49 0.37
C MET A 90 10.28 -1.31 -0.29
N GLU A 91 9.68 -0.71 -1.31
CA GLU A 91 10.22 0.47 -1.97
C GLU A 91 10.17 1.69 -1.04
N ALA A 92 9.07 1.90 -0.31
CA ALA A 92 8.94 2.96 0.69
C ALA A 92 10.04 2.85 1.75
N LYS A 93 10.29 1.64 2.28
CA LYS A 93 11.35 1.39 3.26
C LYS A 93 12.75 1.62 2.69
N SER A 94 12.99 1.24 1.43
CA SER A 94 14.30 1.42 0.80
C SER A 94 14.69 2.89 0.56
N GLU A 95 13.69 3.77 0.37
CA GLU A 95 13.91 5.20 0.11
C GLU A 95 13.71 6.08 1.35
N ALA A 96 13.13 5.54 2.43
CA ALA A 96 12.88 6.29 3.64
C ALA A 96 14.21 6.74 4.28
N LYS A 97 14.32 8.05 4.51
CA LYS A 97 15.39 8.65 5.31
C LYS A 97 14.94 8.72 6.76
N GLU A 98 15.07 7.61 7.45
CA GLU A 98 14.62 7.48 8.84
C GLU A 98 15.58 8.17 9.80
N GLY A 99 15.03 8.92 10.76
CA GLY A 99 15.83 9.50 11.84
C GLY A 99 16.39 8.45 12.80
N TYR A 100 15.74 7.28 12.88
CA TYR A 100 16.13 6.13 13.68
C TYR A 100 16.05 4.85 12.85
N PRO A 101 17.01 3.91 12.99
CA PRO A 101 16.97 2.65 12.27
C PRO A 101 15.88 1.72 12.82
N THR A 102 14.64 1.96 12.44
CA THR A 102 13.47 1.18 12.90
C THR A 102 13.26 -0.01 11.98
N GLN A 103 13.08 -1.19 12.57
CA GLN A 103 12.70 -2.38 11.80
C GLN A 103 11.30 -2.20 11.22
N CYS A 104 11.15 -2.48 9.92
CA CYS A 104 9.84 -2.56 9.30
C CYS A 104 9.41 -4.02 9.24
N ILE A 105 8.34 -4.38 9.94
CA ILE A 105 7.86 -5.76 10.05
C ILE A 105 6.46 -5.82 9.45
N LEU A 106 6.28 -6.59 8.38
CA LEU A 106 4.96 -6.89 7.85
C LEU A 106 4.43 -8.15 8.56
N GLN A 107 3.49 -7.94 9.49
CA GLN A 107 2.95 -8.99 10.34
C GLN A 107 1.91 -9.82 9.59
N SER A 108 0.91 -9.16 9.00
CA SER A 108 -0.17 -9.84 8.30
C SER A 108 -0.68 -9.04 7.11
N LEU A 109 -1.17 -9.78 6.12
CA LEU A 109 -1.88 -9.25 4.96
C LEU A 109 -3.08 -10.18 4.73
N VAL A 110 -4.28 -9.63 4.83
CA VAL A 110 -5.53 -10.37 4.63
C VAL A 110 -6.24 -9.78 3.42
N GLY A 111 -6.44 -10.61 2.39
CA GLY A 111 -7.16 -10.25 1.17
C GLY A 111 -8.64 -10.68 1.19
N PRO A 112 -9.40 -10.36 0.14
CA PRO A 112 -10.84 -10.60 0.06
C PRO A 112 -11.25 -12.08 0.17
N THR A 113 -10.39 -13.03 -0.19
CA THR A 113 -10.68 -14.47 -0.09
C THR A 113 -10.16 -15.11 1.20
N GLY A 114 -9.30 -14.44 1.96
CA GLY A 114 -8.56 -15.02 3.09
C GLY A 114 -9.27 -14.93 4.45
N GLY A 115 -10.58 -14.71 4.49
CA GLY A 115 -11.35 -14.40 5.71
C GLY A 115 -12.09 -15.58 6.36
N GLY A 116 -11.65 -16.82 6.12
CA GLY A 116 -12.37 -18.02 6.54
C GLY A 116 -11.87 -18.67 7.82
N LYS A 117 -11.84 -17.97 8.98
CA LYS A 117 -11.96 -18.54 10.35
C LYS A 117 -11.66 -17.47 11.41
N GLU A 118 -12.66 -16.67 11.77
CA GLU A 118 -13.07 -16.49 13.17
C GLU A 118 -14.43 -15.75 13.21
N GLU A 119 -15.36 -16.37 13.93
CA GLU A 119 -16.64 -15.84 14.43
C GLU A 119 -17.59 -15.12 13.45
N SER A 120 -18.42 -15.90 12.76
CA SER A 120 -19.88 -15.71 12.75
C SER A 120 -20.57 -16.92 12.10
N LYS A 121 -21.47 -17.56 12.85
CA LYS A 121 -22.49 -18.46 12.28
C LYS A 121 -23.40 -17.64 11.37
N ALA A 122 -23.08 -17.60 10.08
CA ALA A 122 -24.01 -17.24 9.01
C ALA A 122 -23.70 -18.13 7.79
N PRO A 123 -24.70 -18.52 6.99
CA PRO A 123 -24.52 -19.51 5.94
C PRO A 123 -23.51 -19.00 4.91
N ALA A 124 -22.65 -19.91 4.45
CA ALA A 124 -21.61 -19.67 3.46
C ALA A 124 -22.18 -19.07 2.16
N GLU A 125 -22.18 -17.74 2.06
CA GLU A 125 -22.22 -17.08 0.76
C GLU A 125 -20.80 -17.04 0.19
N LYS A 126 -20.68 -17.56 -1.04
CA LYS A 126 -19.46 -17.57 -1.83
C LYS A 126 -18.78 -16.20 -1.80
N PRO A 127 -17.43 -16.13 -1.85
CA PRO A 127 -16.70 -14.87 -1.95
C PRO A 127 -17.03 -14.20 -3.29
N LYS A 128 -18.09 -13.40 -3.30
CA LYS A 128 -18.39 -12.49 -4.39
C LYS A 128 -17.68 -11.19 -4.05
N ALA A 129 -16.65 -10.86 -4.84
CA ALA A 129 -16.33 -9.46 -5.03
C ALA A 129 -17.65 -8.75 -5.39
N ALA A 130 -18.03 -7.73 -4.62
CA ALA A 130 -19.23 -6.97 -4.92
C ALA A 130 -19.00 -6.29 -6.27
N VAL A 131 -19.56 -6.88 -7.33
CA VAL A 131 -19.58 -6.26 -8.65
C VAL A 131 -20.77 -5.34 -8.62
N ASP A 132 -20.51 -4.05 -8.45
CA ASP A 132 -21.55 -3.04 -8.64
C ASP A 132 -22.05 -3.12 -10.08
N ALA A 133 -23.34 -2.84 -10.30
CA ALA A 133 -23.98 -2.90 -11.61
C ALA A 133 -23.31 -1.98 -12.69
N SER A 134 -22.33 -1.18 -12.28
CA SER A 134 -21.46 -0.31 -13.09
C SER A 134 -20.22 -1.00 -13.66
N GLY A 135 -19.97 -2.29 -13.37
CA GLY A 135 -18.75 -3.00 -13.80
C GLY A 135 -17.52 -2.72 -12.94
N VAL A 136 -17.70 -2.06 -11.80
CA VAL A 136 -16.63 -1.79 -10.83
C VAL A 136 -16.47 -2.99 -9.90
N VAL A 137 -15.21 -3.38 -9.67
CA VAL A 137 -14.81 -4.43 -8.74
C VAL A 137 -14.08 -3.77 -7.58
N ARG A 138 -14.53 -4.01 -6.35
CA ARG A 138 -13.90 -3.49 -5.13
C ARG A 138 -13.49 -4.63 -4.22
N GLU A 139 -12.20 -4.71 -3.91
CA GLU A 139 -11.60 -5.77 -3.10
C GLU A 139 -10.94 -5.16 -1.87
N LYS A 140 -11.23 -5.71 -0.69
CA LYS A 140 -10.76 -5.18 0.60
C LYS A 140 -9.51 -5.93 1.06
N TYR A 141 -8.51 -5.17 1.50
CA TYR A 141 -7.26 -5.68 2.04
C TYR A 141 -6.99 -5.08 3.41
N THR A 142 -6.58 -5.90 4.36
CA THR A 142 -6.12 -5.44 5.69
C THR A 142 -4.64 -5.75 5.84
N ILE A 143 -3.85 -4.74 6.16
CA ILE A 143 -2.40 -4.82 6.34
C ILE A 143 -2.10 -4.50 7.80
N GLN A 144 -1.39 -5.39 8.48
CA GLN A 144 -0.82 -5.12 9.80
C GLN A 144 0.70 -5.09 9.68
N MET A 145 1.28 -3.97 10.08
CA MET A 145 2.71 -3.75 9.98
C MET A 145 3.23 -2.88 11.11
N GLU A 146 4.52 -3.02 11.38
CA GLU A 146 5.26 -2.15 12.27
C GLU A 146 6.32 -1.42 11.46
N CYS A 147 6.41 -0.10 11.61
CA CYS A 147 7.38 0.69 10.85
C CYS A 147 7.62 2.05 11.51
N SER A 148 8.61 2.78 11.00
CA SER A 148 8.80 4.19 11.32
C SER A 148 7.78 5.08 10.59
N PRO A 149 7.49 6.28 11.11
CA PRO A 149 6.57 7.23 10.48
C PRO A 149 6.96 7.62 9.05
N GLU A 150 8.26 7.71 8.76
CA GLU A 150 8.81 8.03 7.45
C GLU A 150 8.45 6.97 6.42
N VAL A 151 8.55 5.68 6.80
CA VAL A 151 8.20 4.54 5.94
C VAL A 151 6.69 4.53 5.69
N LEU A 152 5.87 4.72 6.73
CA LEU A 152 4.42 4.80 6.58
C LEU A 152 4.02 5.94 5.64
N TYR A 153 4.61 7.13 5.81
CA TYR A 153 4.33 8.26 4.95
C TYR A 153 4.75 7.99 3.49
N GLY A 154 5.94 7.44 3.27
CA GLY A 154 6.41 7.03 1.94
C GLY A 154 5.49 5.99 1.31
N PHE A 155 4.97 5.05 2.10
CA PHE A 155 4.02 4.04 1.64
C PHE A 155 2.68 4.66 1.23
N MET A 156 2.12 5.58 2.02
CA MET A 156 0.89 6.31 1.67
C MET A 156 1.05 7.13 0.37
N GLN A 157 2.18 7.82 0.21
CA GLN A 157 2.47 8.56 -1.02
C GLN A 157 2.57 7.65 -2.24
N ARG A 158 3.10 6.43 -2.07
CA ARG A 158 3.16 5.44 -3.15
C ARG A 158 1.80 4.91 -3.52
N LEU A 159 0.97 4.54 -2.53
CA LEU A 159 -0.40 4.08 -2.77
C LEU A 159 -1.23 5.09 -3.57
N THR A 160 -1.09 6.38 -3.24
CA THR A 160 -1.85 7.46 -3.90
C THR A 160 -1.35 7.82 -5.30
N LYS A 161 -0.08 7.52 -5.63
CA LYS A 161 0.52 7.77 -6.95
C LYS A 161 0.56 6.52 -7.83
N ASP A 162 0.18 5.37 -7.29
CA ASP A 162 0.24 4.11 -8.01
C ASP A 162 -0.74 4.13 -9.20
N PRO A 163 -0.37 3.53 -10.35
CA PRO A 163 -1.32 3.31 -11.44
C PRO A 163 -2.50 2.39 -11.04
N TRP A 164 -2.42 1.66 -9.93
CA TRP A 164 -3.51 0.86 -9.39
C TRP A 164 -4.29 1.70 -8.39
N LEU A 165 -5.62 1.74 -8.53
CA LEU A 165 -6.44 2.55 -7.64
C LEU A 165 -6.57 1.88 -6.27
N PHE A 166 -5.81 2.40 -5.31
CA PHE A 166 -5.88 2.05 -3.90
C PHE A 166 -6.59 3.15 -3.11
N ILE A 167 -7.63 2.79 -2.37
CA ILE A 167 -8.39 3.69 -1.50
C ILE A 167 -8.11 3.29 -0.05
N VAL A 168 -7.45 4.16 0.71
CA VAL A 168 -7.27 3.96 2.14
C VAL A 168 -8.60 4.22 2.84
N MET A 169 -9.16 3.18 3.45
CA MET A 169 -10.46 3.23 4.12
C MET A 169 -10.35 3.52 5.59
N ASP A 170 -9.35 2.92 6.24
CA ASP A 170 -9.13 3.03 7.67
C ASP A 170 -7.63 2.94 7.96
N LEU A 171 -7.17 3.74 8.92
CA LEU A 171 -5.79 3.79 9.36
C LEU A 171 -5.77 3.93 10.88
N ASN A 172 -5.42 2.84 11.55
CA ASN A 172 -5.24 2.83 12.99
C ASN A 172 -3.75 2.81 13.33
N LEU A 173 -3.34 3.69 14.24
CA LEU A 173 -1.94 3.92 14.61
C LEU A 173 -1.81 3.81 16.12
N GLU A 174 -0.91 2.94 16.55
CA GLU A 174 -0.50 2.83 17.95
C GLU A 174 1.00 3.14 18.05
N ASN A 175 1.34 4.14 18.87
CA ASN A 175 2.72 4.46 19.21
C ASN A 175 3.23 3.50 20.29
N ASP A 176 4.48 3.06 20.19
CA ASP A 176 5.10 2.25 21.26
C ASP A 176 5.30 3.04 22.57
N LEU A 177 5.48 4.37 22.48
CA LEU A 177 5.55 5.25 23.64
C LEU A 177 4.15 5.75 24.04
N LYS A 178 3.76 5.47 25.28
CA LYS A 178 2.50 5.94 25.90
C LYS A 178 2.42 7.45 26.09
N ASP A 179 3.54 8.16 26.07
CA ASP A 179 3.58 9.61 26.24
C ASP A 179 3.39 10.34 24.91
N PHE A 180 2.15 10.76 24.67
CA PHE A 180 1.80 11.64 23.56
C PHE A 180 2.41 13.03 23.81
N PRO A 181 3.10 13.65 22.83
CA PRO A 181 3.59 15.01 23.00
C PRO A 181 2.42 15.94 23.32
N LYS A 182 2.57 16.77 24.36
CA LYS A 182 1.49 17.66 24.81
C LYS A 182 1.05 18.55 23.64
N ARG A 183 -0.26 18.83 23.52
CA ARG A 183 -0.81 19.68 22.43
C ARG A 183 -0.06 21.02 22.25
N SER A 184 0.51 21.56 23.33
CA SER A 184 1.34 22.77 23.33
C SER A 184 2.67 22.60 22.59
N GLU A 185 3.26 21.42 22.55
CA GLU A 185 4.49 21.11 21.81
C GLU A 185 4.20 20.90 20.32
N VAL A 186 3.05 20.30 20.01
CA VAL A 186 2.55 20.16 18.64
C VAL A 186 2.25 21.55 18.05
N ALA A 187 1.56 22.41 18.79
CA ALA A 187 1.27 23.79 18.38
C ALA A 187 2.55 24.59 18.09
N LYS A 188 3.62 24.42 18.88
CA LYS A 188 4.91 25.08 18.64
C LYS A 188 5.59 24.66 17.33
N LYS A 189 5.38 23.42 16.87
CA LYS A 189 5.92 22.94 15.58
C LYS A 189 5.14 23.43 14.36
N PHE A 190 3.88 23.85 14.57
CA PHE A 190 3.01 24.39 13.52
C PHE A 190 2.82 25.91 13.61
N ALA A 191 3.28 26.55 14.67
CA ALA A 191 3.31 27.99 14.81
C ALA A 191 4.20 28.58 13.70
N VAL A 192 3.54 29.23 12.74
CA VAL A 192 4.22 30.14 11.82
C VAL A 192 4.61 31.34 12.66
N ASP A 193 5.90 31.63 12.77
CA ASP A 193 6.34 32.93 13.28
C ASP A 193 5.78 34.02 12.34
N PRO A 194 4.84 34.87 12.78
CA PRO A 194 4.33 35.96 11.95
C PRO A 194 5.38 37.04 11.68
N LYS A 195 6.58 36.90 12.26
CA LYS A 195 7.67 37.88 12.18
C LYS A 195 8.59 37.71 10.96
N LYS A 196 8.33 36.74 10.08
CA LYS A 196 9.18 36.47 8.90
C LYS A 196 8.56 36.86 7.54
N GLU A 197 7.38 37.47 7.52
CA GLU A 197 6.74 37.99 6.29
C GLU A 197 6.82 39.52 6.10
N SER A 198 7.43 40.26 7.03
CA SER A 198 7.63 41.71 6.85
C SER A 198 9.11 42.01 6.63
N GLY A 199 9.53 41.93 5.36
CA GLY A 199 10.91 42.25 4.99
C GLY A 199 11.18 42.18 3.48
N SER A 200 10.22 42.52 2.63
CA SER A 200 10.45 42.72 1.19
C SER A 200 10.83 44.18 0.95
N GLY A 201 12.11 44.49 1.13
CA GLY A 201 12.72 45.76 0.73
C GLY A 201 14.14 45.50 0.27
N VAL A 202 14.38 45.68 -1.02
CA VAL A 202 15.68 45.59 -1.73
C VAL A 202 15.96 47.01 -2.27
N PRO A 203 17.20 47.48 -2.60
CA PRO A 203 18.57 46.92 -2.50
C PRO A 203 19.61 47.87 -1.86
N ALA A 204 20.85 47.40 -1.62
CA ALA A 204 22.09 48.06 -2.04
C ALA A 204 23.32 47.14 -1.89
N GLN A 205 24.19 47.18 -2.91
CA GLN A 205 25.56 46.64 -3.05
C GLN A 205 26.47 46.94 -1.81
N GLU A 206 27.58 46.28 -1.50
CA GLU A 206 28.72 45.87 -2.34
C GLU A 206 29.75 45.12 -1.44
N GLY A 207 30.49 44.15 -2.00
CA GLY A 207 31.90 43.91 -1.65
C GLY A 207 32.29 43.00 -0.46
N VAL A 208 33.01 41.92 -0.81
CA VAL A 208 34.29 41.42 -0.26
C VAL A 208 34.28 39.92 0.09
N GLU A 209 35.28 39.25 -0.48
CA GLU A 209 35.60 37.82 -0.58
C GLU A 209 35.84 37.09 0.76
N ALA A 210 35.49 35.80 0.80
CA ALA A 210 36.31 34.73 1.41
C ALA A 210 35.74 33.33 1.08
N GLU A 211 36.62 32.41 0.71
CA GLU A 211 36.37 30.96 0.60
C GLU A 211 35.73 30.37 1.86
N GLY A 212 34.86 29.36 1.67
CA GLY A 212 34.58 28.36 2.69
C GLY A 212 33.10 28.07 2.98
N ALA A 213 32.66 26.90 2.52
CA ALA A 213 31.66 26.04 3.14
C ALA A 213 30.15 26.37 3.03
N ARG A 214 29.40 25.26 2.93
CA ARG A 214 28.00 25.04 3.37
C ARG A 214 26.87 25.45 2.42
N GLY A 215 26.32 24.40 1.78
CA GLY A 215 24.96 23.96 2.06
C GLY A 215 23.85 24.99 1.81
N GLY A 216 23.31 24.96 0.59
CA GLY A 216 22.01 25.57 0.29
C GLY A 216 20.90 24.87 1.08
N ALA A 217 20.55 25.44 2.22
CA ALA A 217 19.42 25.05 3.04
C ALA A 217 18.12 25.39 2.32
N ASN A 218 17.45 24.38 1.76
CA ASN A 218 16.02 24.47 1.46
C ASN A 218 15.26 24.77 2.77
N ALA A 219 14.32 25.70 2.72
CA ALA A 219 13.46 26.11 3.83
C ALA A 219 12.89 24.91 4.60
N PRO A 220 12.70 25.00 5.94
CA PRO A 220 12.13 23.90 6.71
C PRO A 220 10.66 23.75 6.31
N ALA A 221 10.38 22.85 5.37
CA ALA A 221 9.03 22.42 5.07
C ALA A 221 8.41 21.89 6.36
N LYS A 222 7.22 22.40 6.71
CA LYS A 222 6.48 21.96 7.90
C LYS A 222 6.36 20.43 7.85
N PRO A 223 6.68 19.70 8.94
CA PRO A 223 6.55 18.26 8.95
C PRO A 223 5.07 17.88 8.71
N PRO A 224 4.79 16.87 7.88
CA PRO A 224 3.44 16.36 7.68
C PRO A 224 2.75 16.05 9.00
N LEU A 225 1.44 16.30 9.10
CA LEU A 225 0.66 16.04 10.32
C LEU A 225 0.87 14.62 10.85
N LEU A 226 0.95 13.63 9.96
CA LEU A 226 1.23 12.24 10.31
C LEU A 226 2.57 12.09 11.05
N MET A 227 3.63 12.79 10.63
CA MET A 227 4.94 12.77 11.30
C MET A 227 4.95 13.49 12.64
N VAL A 228 3.93 14.32 12.93
CA VAL A 228 3.82 15.01 14.21
C VAL A 228 2.94 14.23 15.20
N LEU A 229 1.93 13.52 14.70
CA LEU A 229 1.06 12.65 15.49
C LEU A 229 1.70 11.29 15.80
N ALA A 230 2.50 10.77 14.86
CA ALA A 230 3.26 9.56 15.02
C ALA A 230 4.48 9.78 15.93
N GLY A 231 4.70 8.87 16.88
CA GLY A 231 5.91 8.84 17.69
C GLY A 231 7.15 8.70 16.81
N LYS A 232 8.29 9.23 17.24
CA LYS A 232 9.52 9.32 16.42
C LYS A 232 10.19 7.97 16.11
N GLU A 233 9.77 6.89 16.78
CA GLU A 233 10.55 5.65 16.84
C GLU A 233 9.85 4.50 16.12
N ARG A 234 8.70 4.04 16.61
CA ARG A 234 7.99 2.88 16.06
C ARG A 234 6.48 3.01 16.16
N LEU A 235 5.81 2.65 15.07
CA LEU A 235 4.35 2.61 14.95
C LEU A 235 3.92 1.18 14.72
N LYS A 236 2.88 0.74 15.43
CA LYS A 236 2.05 -0.39 15.01
C LYS A 236 0.91 0.18 14.17
N VAL A 237 0.77 -0.33 12.96
CA VAL A 237 -0.15 0.20 11.95
C VAL A 237 -1.10 -0.90 11.53
N VAL A 238 -2.39 -0.61 11.62
CA VAL A 238 -3.44 -1.40 10.97
C VAL A 238 -4.07 -0.55 9.89
N LEU A 239 -3.86 -0.94 8.63
CA LEU A 239 -4.32 -0.22 7.46
C LEU A 239 -5.33 -1.07 6.69
N ARG A 240 -6.50 -0.50 6.39
CA ARG A 240 -7.47 -1.08 5.47
C ARG A 240 -7.42 -0.35 4.14
N VAL A 241 -7.15 -1.08 3.07
CA VAL A 241 -7.04 -0.56 1.71
C VAL A 241 -8.02 -1.29 0.82
N ASP A 242 -8.80 -0.55 0.05
CA ASP A 242 -9.61 -1.11 -1.00
C ASP A 242 -8.88 -0.95 -2.34
N PHE A 243 -8.72 -2.05 -3.06
CA PHE A 243 -8.34 -2.03 -4.46
C PHE A 243 -9.60 -1.89 -5.31
N VAL A 244 -9.57 -0.97 -6.27
CA VAL A 244 -10.69 -0.71 -7.18
C VAL A 244 -10.26 -1.00 -8.61
N GLY A 245 -11.07 -1.81 -9.28
CA GLY A 245 -10.88 -2.27 -10.63
C GLY A 245 -12.10 -2.01 -11.51
N TRP A 246 -11.89 -1.94 -12.82
CA TRP A 246 -12.97 -1.84 -13.79
C TRP A 246 -12.94 -3.03 -14.70
N ARG A 247 -13.99 -3.85 -14.64
CA ARG A 247 -14.19 -4.90 -15.61
C ARG A 247 -14.64 -4.26 -16.92
N ALA A 248 -14.09 -4.72 -18.05
CA ALA A 248 -14.70 -4.40 -19.33
C ALA A 248 -16.17 -4.87 -19.31
N PRO A 249 -17.11 -4.07 -19.81
CA PRO A 249 -18.48 -4.56 -19.98
C PRO A 249 -18.40 -5.83 -20.83
N ALA A 250 -19.04 -6.91 -20.35
CA ALA A 250 -19.12 -8.13 -21.12
C ALA A 250 -19.67 -7.77 -22.51
N PRO A 251 -19.09 -8.27 -23.61
CA PRO A 251 -19.70 -8.09 -24.93
C PRO A 251 -21.11 -8.65 -24.82
N GLY A 252 -22.10 -7.77 -24.90
CA GLY A 252 -23.49 -8.14 -24.74
C GLY A 252 -23.80 -9.30 -25.67
N LYS A 253 -24.51 -10.32 -25.17
CA LYS A 253 -25.28 -11.20 -26.04
C LYS A 253 -26.03 -10.29 -27.03
N PRO A 254 -25.92 -10.51 -28.35
CA PRO A 254 -26.65 -9.70 -29.31
C PRO A 254 -28.12 -9.74 -28.90
N GLY A 255 -28.66 -8.55 -28.57
CA GLY A 255 -30.06 -8.38 -28.26
C GLY A 255 -30.85 -9.05 -29.35
N GLU A 256 -31.68 -10.01 -28.95
CA GLU A 256 -32.63 -10.69 -29.80
C GLU A 256 -33.35 -9.63 -30.63
N LYS A 257 -33.15 -9.68 -31.95
CA LYS A 257 -33.84 -8.78 -32.89
C LYS A 257 -35.31 -8.82 -32.52
N GLY A 258 -35.85 -7.67 -32.10
CA GLY A 258 -37.27 -7.51 -31.90
C GLY A 258 -37.98 -7.99 -33.16
N LYS A 259 -38.76 -9.07 -33.02
CA LYS A 259 -39.79 -9.40 -33.99
C LYS A 259 -40.78 -8.24 -33.94
N SER A 260 -40.71 -7.37 -34.95
CA SER A 260 -41.89 -6.63 -35.37
C SER A 260 -42.88 -7.65 -35.94
N THR A 261 -43.99 -7.83 -35.24
CA THR A 261 -45.25 -8.33 -35.78
C THR A 261 -46.34 -7.44 -35.21
#